data_AF-A0A2Z6RQU1-F1
#
_entry.id   AF-A0A2Z6RQU1-F1
#
_cell.length_a   1.000
_cell.length_b   1.000
_cell.length_c   1.000
_cell.angle_alpha   90.00
_cell.angle_beta   90.00
_cell.angle_gamma   90.00
#
_symmetry.space_group_name_H-M   'P 1'
#
loop_
_entity.id
_entity.type
_entity.pdbx_description
1 polymer ?
#
loop_
_entity_poly.entity_id
_entity_poly.type
_entity_poly.pdbx_seq_one_letter_code
_entity_poly.pdbx_strand_id
1 'polypeptide(L)'
;MKTLISLKDRDFIIEVVETSSNYGQIPGYICKCDGIQNELCDSLTAAVNSIYKKIFQTNAKYSGPVVMGFDIPIISEILLKDLSFCTFIFSLGKLNIWVLEIGKSNKNEWNFAGIGYKTSFMHTYQKQRCIYLQELNDDCCQVTIYL
;
A
#
# COMPACT_ATOMS: atom_id res chain seq x y z
N MET A 1 2.35 -7.47 13.15
CA MET A 1 0.90 -7.63 13.45
C MET A 1 0.48 -9.06 13.17
N LYS A 2 -0.42 -9.65 13.96
CA LYS A 2 -1.02 -10.97 13.66
C LYS A 2 -2.54 -10.87 13.67
N THR A 3 -3.20 -11.56 12.74
CA THR A 3 -4.65 -11.54 12.61
C THR A 3 -5.18 -12.93 12.31
N LEU A 4 -6.27 -13.28 12.97
CA LEU A 4 -7.01 -14.51 12.75
C LEU A 4 -8.26 -14.19 11.93
N ILE A 5 -8.50 -14.95 10.87
CA ILE A 5 -9.64 -14.83 9.97
C ILE A 5 -10.18 -16.22 9.67
N SER A 6 -11.47 -16.35 9.41
CA SER A 6 -12.07 -17.64 9.03
C SER A 6 -12.51 -17.60 7.56
N LEU A 7 -11.97 -18.52 6.75
CA LEU A 7 -12.32 -18.70 5.35
C LEU A 7 -12.76 -20.15 5.13
N LYS A 8 -14.01 -20.36 4.65
CA LYS A 8 -14.61 -21.69 4.48
C LYS A 8 -14.48 -22.57 5.74
N ASP A 9 -14.89 -22.03 6.88
CA ASP A 9 -14.90 -22.72 8.18
C ASP A 9 -13.49 -23.21 8.62
N ARG A 10 -12.45 -22.57 8.11
CA ARG A 10 -11.05 -22.81 8.49
C ARG A 10 -10.41 -21.51 8.93
N ASP A 11 -9.58 -21.62 9.95
CA ASP A 11 -8.89 -20.49 10.54
C ASP A 11 -7.54 -20.26 9.86
N PHE A 12 -7.40 -19.08 9.29
CA PHE A 12 -6.20 -18.57 8.68
C PHE A 12 -5.57 -17.53 9.61
N ILE A 13 -4.29 -17.72 9.92
CA ILE A 13 -3.48 -16.77 10.68
C ILE A 13 -2.60 -16.03 9.69
N ILE A 14 -2.72 -14.71 9.67
CA ILE A 14 -1.90 -13.81 8.85
C ILE A 14 -0.94 -13.08 9.77
N GLU A 15 0.34 -13.12 9.42
CA GLU A 15 1.42 -12.41 10.11
C GLU A 15 2.03 -11.39 9.15
N VAL A 16 1.99 -10.13 9.56
CA VAL A 16 2.69 -9.03 8.89
C VAL A 16 4.05 -8.86 9.56
N VAL A 17 5.10 -9.08 8.78
CA VAL A 17 6.50 -8.92 9.18
C VAL A 17 7.10 -7.73 8.47
N GLU A 18 8.04 -7.06 9.12
CA GLU A 18 8.80 -5.98 8.50
C GLU A 18 9.95 -6.58 7.68
N THR A 19 10.07 -6.15 6.44
CA THR A 19 11.13 -6.58 5.51
C THR A 19 11.78 -5.36 4.88
N SER A 20 12.88 -5.56 4.17
CA SER A 20 13.61 -4.48 3.50
C SER A 20 13.52 -4.63 1.98
N SER A 21 13.40 -3.48 1.32
CA SER A 21 13.53 -3.33 -0.12
C SER A 21 14.55 -2.24 -0.44
N ASN A 22 14.88 -2.08 -1.72
CA ASN A 22 15.69 -0.95 -2.20
C ASN A 22 15.03 0.41 -1.90
N TYR A 23 13.75 0.43 -1.56
CA TYR A 23 12.95 1.63 -1.29
C TYR A 23 12.65 1.83 0.22
N GLY A 24 13.29 1.04 1.08
CA GLY A 24 13.11 1.10 2.53
C GLY A 24 12.33 -0.09 3.10
N GLN A 25 11.85 0.08 4.33
CA GLN A 25 11.07 -0.93 5.03
C GLN A 25 9.71 -1.12 4.35
N ILE A 26 9.38 -2.37 4.05
CA ILE A 26 8.10 -2.75 3.45
C ILE A 26 7.48 -3.90 4.23
N PRO A 27 6.16 -4.09 4.17
CA PRO A 27 5.52 -5.23 4.81
C PRO A 27 5.69 -6.50 3.98
N GLY A 28 6.14 -7.57 4.62
CA GLY A 28 6.03 -8.93 4.13
C GLY A 28 4.91 -9.69 4.83
N TYR A 29 4.36 -10.71 4.15
CA TYR A 29 3.17 -11.41 4.59
C TYR A 29 3.40 -12.91 4.65
N ILE A 30 3.08 -13.51 5.80
CA ILE A 30 3.03 -14.96 6.00
C ILE A 30 1.61 -15.34 6.36
N CYS A 31 1.10 -16.41 5.75
CA CYS A 31 -0.20 -16.96 6.03
C CYS A 31 -0.06 -18.41 6.48
N LYS A 32 -0.86 -18.82 7.47
CA LYS A 32 -0.86 -20.17 8.05
C LYS A 32 -2.30 -20.66 8.20
N CYS A 33 -2.55 -21.92 7.91
CA CYS A 33 -3.84 -22.60 8.12
C CYS A 33 -3.56 -24.09 8.37
N ASP A 34 -4.21 -24.71 9.36
CA ASP A 34 -4.06 -26.14 9.68
C ASP A 34 -2.60 -26.63 9.81
N GLY A 35 -1.71 -25.81 10.39
CA GLY A 35 -0.29 -26.13 10.53
C GLY A 35 0.55 -25.99 9.25
N ILE A 36 -0.07 -25.69 8.10
CA ILE A 36 0.61 -25.38 6.84
C ILE A 36 0.84 -23.87 6.76
N GLN A 37 2.06 -23.47 6.43
CA GLN A 37 2.42 -22.07 6.19
C GLN A 37 3.08 -21.88 4.83
N ASN A 38 3.11 -20.64 4.35
CA ASN A 38 3.80 -20.26 3.14
C ASN A 38 5.14 -19.61 3.50
N GLU A 39 5.95 -19.46 2.48
CA GLU A 39 7.10 -18.57 2.54
C GLU A 39 6.63 -17.11 2.55
N LEU A 40 7.55 -16.23 2.92
CA LEU A 40 7.36 -14.79 2.89
C LEU A 40 6.86 -14.33 1.53
N CYS A 41 5.70 -13.66 1.51
CA CYS A 41 5.08 -13.14 0.30
C CYS A 41 5.11 -11.60 0.31
N ASP A 42 5.28 -11.00 -0.88
CA ASP A 42 5.28 -9.54 -1.06
C ASP A 42 3.88 -8.91 -0.98
N SER A 43 2.83 -9.74 -1.01
CA SER A 43 1.46 -9.25 -0.85
C SER A 43 0.60 -10.20 -0.03
N LEU A 44 -0.31 -9.59 0.73
CA LEU A 44 -1.35 -10.25 1.50
C LEU A 44 -2.25 -11.14 0.62
N THR A 45 -2.60 -10.67 -0.58
CA THR A 45 -3.38 -11.43 -1.56
C THR A 45 -2.66 -12.70 -1.99
N ALA A 46 -1.36 -12.62 -2.28
CA ALA A 46 -0.57 -13.80 -2.61
C ALA A 46 -0.47 -14.76 -1.41
N ALA A 47 -0.28 -14.22 -0.21
CA ALA A 47 -0.16 -15.03 0.99
C ALA A 47 -1.42 -15.86 1.26
N VAL A 48 -2.59 -15.23 1.26
CA VAL A 48 -3.87 -15.89 1.52
C VAL A 48 -4.21 -16.89 0.42
N ASN A 49 -4.14 -16.49 -0.86
CA ASN A 49 -4.54 -17.38 -1.95
C ASN A 49 -3.59 -18.57 -2.13
N SER A 50 -2.30 -18.42 -1.82
CA SER A 50 -1.33 -19.53 -1.86
C SER A 50 -1.62 -20.61 -0.82
N ILE A 51 -1.92 -20.22 0.42
CA ILE A 51 -2.34 -21.17 1.47
C ILE A 51 -3.68 -21.78 1.15
N TYR A 52 -4.64 -20.95 0.75
CA TYR A 52 -5.98 -21.44 0.40
C TYR A 52 -5.89 -22.54 -0.68
N LYS A 53 -5.06 -22.33 -1.71
CA LYS A 53 -4.84 -23.33 -2.75
C LYS A 53 -4.22 -24.62 -2.20
N LYS A 54 -3.25 -24.53 -1.28
CA LYS A 54 -2.62 -25.71 -0.65
C LYS A 54 -3.61 -26.52 0.20
N ILE A 55 -4.49 -25.84 0.94
CA ILE A 55 -5.47 -26.48 1.83
C ILE A 55 -6.63 -27.09 1.04
N PHE A 56 -7.26 -26.31 0.17
CA PHE A 56 -8.50 -26.70 -0.50
C PHE A 56 -8.28 -27.28 -1.89
N GLN A 57 -7.03 -27.39 -2.36
CA GLN A 57 -6.68 -27.88 -3.70
C GLN A 57 -7.45 -27.17 -4.83
N THR A 58 -7.86 -25.93 -4.59
CA THR A 58 -8.67 -25.11 -5.50
C THR A 58 -8.14 -23.69 -5.52
N ASN A 59 -8.19 -23.04 -6.69
CA ASN A 59 -7.82 -21.64 -6.78
C ASN A 59 -8.91 -20.76 -6.16
N ALA A 60 -8.49 -19.74 -5.41
CA ALA A 60 -9.35 -18.64 -5.00
C ALA A 60 -8.82 -17.32 -5.57
N LYS A 61 -9.69 -16.30 -5.54
CA LYS A 61 -9.37 -14.92 -5.92
C LYS A 61 -9.76 -13.98 -4.77
N TYR A 62 -9.40 -14.35 -3.55
CA TYR A 62 -9.62 -13.47 -2.41
C TYR A 62 -8.75 -12.22 -2.53
N SER A 63 -9.35 -11.06 -2.28
CA SER A 63 -8.58 -9.82 -2.09
C SER A 63 -8.01 -9.82 -0.68
N GLY A 64 -6.68 -9.76 -0.55
CA GLY A 64 -6.01 -9.72 0.75
C GLY A 64 -6.55 -8.62 1.67
N PRO A 65 -6.60 -7.35 1.23
CA PRO A 65 -7.14 -6.25 2.04
C PRO A 65 -8.57 -6.50 2.54
N VAL A 66 -9.45 -7.01 1.68
CA VAL A 66 -10.84 -7.36 2.05
C VAL A 66 -10.85 -8.50 3.08
N VAL A 67 -9.98 -9.49 2.90
CA VAL A 67 -9.83 -10.59 3.84
C VAL A 67 -9.35 -10.10 5.22
N MET A 68 -8.52 -9.06 5.29
CA MET A 68 -8.14 -8.39 6.55
C MET A 68 -9.19 -7.39 7.05
N GLY A 69 -10.31 -7.22 6.34
CA GLY A 69 -11.39 -6.32 6.72
C GLY A 69 -11.05 -4.84 6.54
N PHE A 70 -10.16 -4.47 5.60
CA PHE A 70 -9.82 -3.06 5.32
C PHE A 70 -10.98 -2.28 4.69
N ASP A 71 -12.03 -2.96 4.26
CA ASP A 71 -13.31 -2.38 3.84
C ASP A 71 -14.28 -2.17 5.02
N ILE A 72 -13.95 -2.67 6.22
CA ILE A 72 -14.75 -2.48 7.43
C ILE A 72 -14.30 -1.16 8.11
N PRO A 73 -15.18 -0.14 8.20
CA PRO A 73 -14.79 1.21 8.65
C PRO A 73 -14.07 1.24 10.00
N ILE A 74 -14.57 0.50 11.00
CA ILE A 74 -13.98 0.45 12.34
C ILE A 74 -12.54 -0.12 12.32
N ILE A 75 -12.26 -1.10 11.47
CA ILE A 75 -10.93 -1.70 11.35
C ILE A 75 -9.99 -0.69 10.70
N SER A 76 -10.43 -0.05 9.63
CA SER A 76 -9.66 0.98 8.94
C SER A 76 -9.36 2.18 9.83
N GLU A 77 -10.33 2.66 10.60
CA GLU A 77 -10.11 3.73 11.58
C GLU A 77 -9.05 3.35 12.62
N ILE A 78 -9.08 2.12 13.14
CA ILE A 78 -8.07 1.63 14.09
C ILE A 78 -6.69 1.58 13.43
N LEU A 79 -6.59 1.07 12.21
CA LEU A 79 -5.33 0.97 11.46
C LEU A 79 -4.73 2.34 11.13
N LEU A 80 -5.57 3.35 10.89
CA LEU A 80 -5.14 4.70 10.56
C LEU A 80 -4.84 5.56 11.80
N LYS A 81 -5.30 5.17 13.00
CA LYS A 81 -5.25 5.99 14.22
C LYS A 81 -3.83 6.43 14.62
N ASP A 82 -2.83 5.58 14.41
CA ASP A 82 -1.44 5.85 14.80
C ASP A 82 -0.60 6.44 13.65
N LEU A 83 -1.20 6.70 12.49
CA LEU A 83 -0.50 7.32 11.36
C LEU A 83 -0.50 8.85 11.52
N SER A 84 0.70 9.42 11.51
CA SER A 84 0.89 10.88 11.51
C SER A 84 0.38 11.55 10.23
N PHE A 85 0.28 10.79 9.15
CA PHE A 85 -0.22 11.23 7.86
C PHE A 85 -0.87 10.05 7.12
N CYS A 86 -2.04 10.31 6.52
CA CYS A 86 -2.71 9.37 5.64
C CYS A 86 -2.67 9.91 4.21
N THR A 87 -2.15 9.12 3.28
CA THR A 87 -2.19 9.45 1.86
C THR A 87 -3.63 9.67 1.43
N PHE A 88 -3.86 10.75 0.67
CA PHE A 88 -5.17 11.04 0.11
C PHE A 88 -5.05 11.33 -1.38
N ILE A 89 -6.19 11.20 -2.07
CA ILE A 89 -6.30 11.42 -3.50
C ILE A 89 -7.25 12.58 -3.76
N PHE A 90 -6.91 13.43 -4.71
CA PHE A 90 -7.84 14.43 -5.23
C PHE A 90 -7.70 14.52 -6.75
N SER A 91 -8.77 14.99 -7.39
CA SER A 91 -8.80 15.15 -8.85
C SER A 91 -8.42 16.58 -9.23
N LEU A 92 -7.49 16.70 -10.17
CA LEU A 92 -7.12 17.95 -10.84
C LEU A 92 -7.33 17.78 -12.34
N GLY A 93 -8.46 18.25 -12.84
CA GLY A 93 -8.86 18.03 -14.23
C GLY A 93 -9.00 16.53 -14.53
N LYS A 94 -8.16 16.01 -15.43
CA LYS A 94 -8.14 14.58 -15.80
C LYS A 94 -7.14 13.75 -14.99
N LEU A 95 -6.40 14.38 -14.08
CA LEU A 95 -5.40 13.72 -13.25
C LEU A 95 -6.00 13.39 -11.88
N ASN A 96 -5.70 12.19 -11.39
CA ASN A 96 -5.90 11.84 -9.99
C ASN A 96 -4.53 11.90 -9.32
N ILE A 97 -4.37 12.85 -8.41
CA ILE A 97 -3.11 13.14 -7.71
C ILE A 97 -3.19 12.53 -6.32
N TRP A 98 -2.24 11.67 -6.01
CA TRP A 98 -1.99 11.12 -4.68
C TRP A 98 -1.02 12.03 -3.94
N VAL A 99 -1.38 12.47 -2.74
CA VAL A 99 -0.48 13.21 -1.84
C VAL A 99 0.10 12.23 -0.84
N LEU A 100 1.38 11.94 -0.98
CA LEU A 100 2.11 10.91 -0.23
C LEU A 100 2.72 11.46 1.06
N GLU A 101 3.21 12.70 1.04
CA GLU A 101 3.79 13.39 2.19
C GLU A 101 3.51 14.91 2.07
N ILE A 102 3.40 15.61 3.20
CA ILE A 102 3.24 17.07 3.26
C ILE A 102 4.48 17.71 3.89
N GLY A 103 5.24 18.41 3.07
CA GLY A 103 6.28 19.34 3.49
C GLY A 103 5.75 20.78 3.46
N LYS A 104 6.06 21.57 4.49
CA LYS A 104 5.67 23.00 4.58
C LYS A 104 6.90 23.91 4.63
N SER A 105 6.80 25.08 4.02
CA SER A 105 7.82 26.13 4.07
C SER A 105 7.18 27.52 4.13
N ASN A 106 8.01 28.55 4.27
CA ASN A 106 7.57 29.94 4.18
C ASN A 106 7.65 30.50 2.74
N LYS A 107 7.94 29.66 1.74
CA LYS A 107 8.04 30.05 0.32
C LYS A 107 6.63 30.22 -0.27
N ASN A 108 6.16 31.47 -0.37
CA ASN A 108 4.83 31.78 -0.90
C ASN A 108 4.72 31.43 -2.40
N GLU A 109 5.81 31.56 -3.15
CA GLU A 109 5.91 31.15 -4.56
C GLU A 109 5.57 29.68 -4.80
N TRP A 110 5.68 28.85 -3.75
CA TRP A 110 5.38 27.42 -3.79
C TRP A 110 4.09 27.08 -3.04
N ASN A 111 3.21 28.07 -2.84
CA ASN A 111 2.00 27.92 -2.02
C ASN A 111 2.30 27.33 -0.64
N PHE A 112 3.43 27.73 -0.04
CA PHE A 112 3.90 27.25 1.26
C PHE A 112 4.27 25.76 1.31
N ALA A 113 4.40 25.09 0.15
CA ALA A 113 4.98 23.75 0.09
C ALA A 113 6.48 23.78 0.41
N GLY A 114 6.99 22.73 1.02
CA GLY A 114 8.38 22.63 1.44
C GLY A 114 8.96 21.23 1.25
N ILE A 115 10.19 21.07 1.72
CA ILE A 115 10.93 19.80 1.71
C ILE A 115 10.08 18.71 2.35
N GLY A 116 10.02 17.56 1.67
CA GLY A 116 9.19 16.43 2.10
C GLY A 116 7.75 16.49 1.59
N TYR A 117 7.39 17.43 0.71
CA TYR A 117 6.15 17.31 -0.05
C TYR A 117 6.36 16.34 -1.20
N LYS A 118 5.51 15.31 -1.27
CA LYS A 118 5.57 14.28 -2.31
C LYS A 118 4.19 14.00 -2.86
N THR A 119 4.07 13.97 -4.19
CA THR A 119 2.85 13.58 -4.89
C THR A 119 3.14 12.56 -5.96
N SER A 120 2.13 11.77 -6.32
CA SER A 120 2.20 10.94 -7.52
C SER A 120 0.92 10.98 -8.33
N PHE A 121 1.03 10.76 -9.62
CA PHE A 121 -0.13 10.58 -10.49
C PHE A 121 0.21 9.63 -11.63
N MET A 122 -0.81 8.99 -12.19
CA MET A 122 -0.65 8.13 -13.35
C MET A 122 -0.99 8.89 -14.62
N HIS A 123 -0.11 8.86 -15.62
CA HIS A 123 -0.38 9.43 -16.93
C HIS A 123 0.31 8.63 -18.04
N THR A 124 -0.18 8.78 -19.28
CA THR A 124 0.42 8.10 -20.42
C THR A 124 1.63 8.88 -20.93
N TYR A 125 2.79 8.22 -20.97
CA TYR A 125 4.02 8.70 -21.59
C TYR A 125 4.45 7.70 -22.64
N GLN A 126 4.77 8.16 -23.86
CA GLN A 126 5.22 7.29 -24.95
C GLN A 126 4.33 6.03 -25.18
N LYS A 127 3.00 6.20 -25.09
CA LYS A 127 1.98 5.13 -25.20
C LYS A 127 1.97 4.10 -24.06
N GLN A 128 2.76 4.29 -23.00
CA GLN A 128 2.78 3.47 -21.79
C GLN A 128 2.17 4.22 -20.62
N ARG A 129 1.41 3.53 -19.77
CA ARG A 129 0.87 4.10 -18.53
C ARG A 129 1.98 4.14 -17.49
N CYS A 130 2.42 5.33 -17.11
CA CYS A 130 3.55 5.53 -16.20
C CYS A 130 3.09 6.17 -14.89
N ILE A 131 3.91 6.01 -13.84
CA ILE A 131 3.76 6.73 -12.58
C ILE A 131 4.73 7.90 -12.58
N TYR A 132 4.18 9.10 -12.37
CA TYR A 132 4.95 10.31 -12.13
C TYR A 132 5.05 10.52 -10.64
N LEU A 133 6.26 10.51 -10.08
CA LEU A 133 6.53 10.89 -8.70
C LEU A 133 7.13 12.29 -8.70
N GLN A 134 6.51 13.20 -7.94
CA GLN A 134 6.98 14.56 -7.76
C GLN A 134 7.44 14.74 -6.32
N GLU A 135 8.63 15.31 -6.15
CA GLU A 135 9.24 15.53 -4.85
C GLU A 135 9.78 16.96 -4.78
N LEU A 136 9.40 17.69 -3.73
CA LEU A 136 10.02 18.99 -3.45
C LEU A 136 11.26 18.79 -2.58
N ASN A 137 12.38 19.20 -3.13
CA ASN A 137 13.68 19.33 -2.46
C ASN A 137 13.97 20.82 -2.23
N ASP A 138 15.08 21.13 -1.54
CA ASP A 138 15.44 22.46 -1.03
C ASP A 138 15.04 23.62 -1.96
N ASP A 139 15.34 23.54 -3.27
CA ASP A 139 15.07 24.59 -4.25
C ASP A 139 14.44 24.15 -5.58
N CYS A 140 14.07 22.87 -5.75
CA CYS A 140 13.39 22.43 -6.96
C CYS A 140 12.32 21.36 -6.72
N CYS A 141 11.37 21.28 -7.65
CA CYS A 141 10.48 20.13 -7.80
C CYS A 141 11.11 19.15 -8.77
N GLN A 142 11.49 17.97 -8.30
CA GLN A 142 11.94 16.88 -9.14
C GLN A 142 10.74 16.05 -9.59
N VAL A 143 10.75 15.58 -10.85
CA VAL A 143 9.76 14.64 -11.37
C VAL A 143 10.47 13.39 -11.88
N THR A 144 10.18 12.25 -11.28
CA THR A 144 10.72 10.93 -11.66
C THR A 144 9.61 10.12 -12.32
N ILE A 145 9.88 9.52 -13.48
CA ILE A 145 8.92 8.69 -14.21
C ILE A 145 9.30 7.22 -14.03
N TYR A 146 8.37 6.44 -13.47
CA TYR A 146 8.48 4.98 -13.38
C TYR A 146 7.62 4.34 -14.47
N LEU A 147 8.24 3.45 -15.25
CA LEU A 147 7.64 2.72 -16.38
C LEU A 147 6.88 1.47 -15.93
#